data_AF-A0A8J7HCZ9-F1
#
_entry.id   AF-A0A8J7HCZ9-F1
#
_cell.length_a   1.000
_cell.length_b   1.000
_cell.length_c   1.000
_cell.angle_alpha   90.00
_cell.angle_beta   90.00
_cell.angle_gamma   90.00
#
_symmetry.space_group_name_H-M   'P 1'
#
loop_
_entity.id
_entity.type
_entity.pdbx_description
1 polymer ?
#
loop_
_entity_poly.entity_id
_entity_poly.type
_entity_poly.pdbx_seq_one_letter_code
_entity_poly.pdbx_strand_id
1 'polypeptide(L)'
;MYTRGADDMHSNVTGLLAFDRALMNQKLLDSDMTNYVFAMQEGYGCEWMQVNDKTYMHVGSTVGYESYNMIFKGEQGKNLYVIFLFPNKNNNSFMNNIFSNCIAFMRRQE
;
A
#
# COMPACT_ATOMS: atom_id res chain seq x y z
N MET A 1 8.18 -4.45 -18.37
CA MET A 1 7.58 -4.84 -17.08
C MET A 1 6.16 -5.24 -17.38
N TYR A 2 5.77 -6.47 -17.09
CA TYR A 2 4.39 -6.90 -17.25
C TYR A 2 3.58 -6.31 -16.10
N THR A 3 2.77 -5.30 -16.36
CA THR A 3 1.70 -4.89 -15.44
C THR A 3 0.65 -6.00 -15.47
N ARG A 4 0.73 -6.93 -14.51
CA ARG A 4 -0.47 -7.65 -14.08
C ARG A 4 -1.18 -6.67 -13.17
N GLY A 5 -2.33 -6.16 -13.60
CA GLY A 5 -3.02 -5.06 -12.93
C GLY A 5 -3.97 -4.35 -13.89
N ALA A 6 -5.10 -3.88 -13.38
CA ALA A 6 -6.05 -3.06 -14.12
C ALA A 6 -5.70 -1.58 -13.90
N ASP A 7 -5.07 -0.94 -14.89
CA ASP A 7 -4.60 0.46 -14.82
C ASP A 7 -5.75 1.48 -14.97
N ASP A 8 -7.00 1.01 -15.00
CA ASP A 8 -8.21 1.78 -15.26
C ASP A 8 -9.10 1.98 -14.02
N MET A 9 -8.67 1.52 -12.85
CA MET A 9 -9.39 1.77 -11.59
C MET A 9 -9.27 3.23 -11.17
N HIS A 10 -10.42 3.88 -11.00
CA HIS A 10 -10.53 5.25 -10.49
C HIS A 10 -11.01 5.23 -9.04
N SER A 11 -10.30 5.92 -8.15
CA SER A 11 -10.66 6.01 -6.72
C SER A 11 -10.22 7.36 -6.14
N ASN A 12 -10.43 7.53 -4.84
CA ASN A 12 -9.94 8.65 -4.05
C ASN A 12 -9.30 8.14 -2.75
N VAL A 13 -8.61 9.02 -2.02
CA VAL A 13 -7.86 8.66 -0.82
C VAL A 13 -8.76 7.99 0.24
N THR A 14 -9.98 8.49 0.43
CA THR A 14 -10.90 7.94 1.44
C THR A 14 -11.45 6.58 1.04
N GLY A 15 -11.71 6.35 -0.25
CA GLY A 15 -12.13 5.06 -0.80
C GLY A 15 -11.05 4.00 -0.66
N LEU A 16 -9.81 4.33 -1.00
CA LEU A 16 -8.66 3.44 -0.81
C LEU A 16 -8.43 3.13 0.68
N LEU A 17 -8.49 4.14 1.56
CA LEU A 17 -8.37 3.93 3.00
C LEU A 17 -9.46 3.02 3.55
N ALA A 18 -10.70 3.17 3.09
CA ALA A 18 -11.81 2.30 3.49
C ALA A 18 -11.58 0.85 3.03
N PHE A 19 -11.14 0.67 1.79
CA PHE A 19 -10.77 -0.63 1.24
C PHE A 19 -9.66 -1.30 2.05
N ASP A 20 -8.54 -0.61 2.29
CA ASP A 20 -7.40 -1.16 3.02
C ASP A 20 -7.76 -1.54 4.46
N ARG A 21 -8.57 -0.70 5.13
CA ARG A 21 -9.07 -1.03 6.47
C ARG A 21 -9.98 -2.24 6.46
N ALA A 22 -10.83 -2.39 5.46
CA ALA A 22 -11.72 -3.53 5.36
C ALA A 22 -10.96 -4.81 5.03
N LEU A 23 -9.93 -4.73 4.17
CA LEU A 23 -9.01 -5.81 3.87
C LEU A 23 -8.23 -6.26 5.12
N MET A 24 -7.55 -5.32 5.79
CA MET A 24 -6.67 -5.63 6.91
C MET A 24 -7.39 -6.07 8.18
N ASN A 25 -8.65 -5.65 8.36
CA ASN A 25 -9.47 -6.08 9.48
C ASN A 25 -10.35 -7.29 9.14
N GLN A 26 -10.05 -8.02 8.05
CA GLN A 26 -10.74 -9.26 7.66
C GLN A 26 -12.26 -9.06 7.51
N LYS A 27 -12.68 -7.88 7.06
CA LYS A 27 -14.09 -7.57 6.76
C LYS A 27 -14.45 -7.91 5.32
N LEU A 28 -13.47 -7.87 4.41
CA LEU A 28 -13.67 -8.22 3.00
C LEU A 28 -13.44 -9.72 2.74
N LEU A 29 -12.51 -10.31 3.48
CA LEU A 29 -12.05 -11.67 3.30
C LEU A 29 -11.97 -12.33 4.68
N ASP A 30 -12.23 -13.63 4.74
CA ASP A 30 -11.96 -14.42 5.94
C ASP A 30 -10.44 -14.48 6.23
N SER A 31 -10.06 -15.05 7.38
CA SER A 31 -8.67 -15.12 7.82
C SER A 31 -7.77 -15.87 6.85
N ASP A 32 -8.28 -16.95 6.26
CA ASP A 32 -7.51 -17.85 5.40
C ASP A 32 -7.25 -17.19 4.05
N MET A 33 -8.26 -16.52 3.49
CA MET A 33 -8.14 -15.74 2.26
C MET A 33 -7.29 -14.49 2.45
N THR A 34 -7.37 -13.84 3.62
CA THR A 34 -6.48 -12.72 3.95
C THR A 34 -5.03 -13.19 4.04
N ASN A 35 -4.79 -14.32 4.71
CA ASN A 35 -3.46 -14.93 4.78
C ASN A 35 -2.96 -15.35 3.39
N TYR A 36 -3.84 -15.81 2.50
CA TYR A 36 -3.50 -16.12 1.11
C TYR A 36 -3.17 -14.87 0.28
N VAL A 37 -3.93 -13.79 0.41
CA VAL A 37 -3.65 -12.50 -0.25
C VAL A 37 -2.27 -11.97 0.15
N PHE A 38 -1.90 -12.16 1.42
CA PHE A 38 -0.58 -11.79 1.94
C PHE A 38 0.41 -12.96 1.99
N ALA A 39 0.10 -14.11 1.38
CA ALA A 39 1.02 -15.23 1.24
C ALA A 39 1.99 -14.87 0.12
N MET A 40 3.01 -14.09 0.49
CA MET A 40 3.99 -13.55 -0.42
C MET A 40 4.78 -14.70 -1.04
N GLN A 41 4.55 -14.97 -2.33
CA GLN A 41 5.46 -15.79 -3.12
C GLN A 41 6.51 -14.85 -3.68
N GLU A 42 7.77 -15.06 -3.32
CA GLU A 42 8.90 -14.23 -3.80
C GLU A 42 8.78 -12.72 -3.46
N GLY A 43 8.12 -12.39 -2.34
CA GLY A 43 7.93 -11.00 -1.90
C GLY A 43 6.80 -10.23 -2.59
N TYR A 44 5.98 -10.93 -3.40
CA TYR A 44 4.83 -10.38 -4.09
C TYR A 44 3.60 -11.29 -3.90
N GLY A 45 2.46 -10.71 -3.54
CA GLY A 45 1.23 -11.46 -3.29
C GLY A 45 0.01 -10.61 -3.56
N CYS A 46 -0.86 -11.06 -4.48
CA CYS A 46 -2.09 -10.36 -4.87
C CYS A 46 -1.90 -8.85 -5.07
N GLU A 47 -0.92 -8.47 -5.90
CA GLU A 47 -0.55 -7.10 -6.22
C GLU A 47 0.16 -6.31 -5.09
N TRP A 48 0.26 -6.85 -3.88
CA TRP A 48 1.05 -6.25 -2.80
C TRP A 48 2.51 -6.69 -2.86
N MET A 49 3.42 -5.73 -2.76
CA MET A 49 4.85 -5.94 -2.53
C MET A 49 5.14 -5.91 -1.03
N GLN A 50 5.81 -6.93 -0.49
CA GLN A 50 6.32 -6.90 0.86
C GLN A 50 7.69 -6.21 0.90
N VAL A 51 7.80 -5.12 1.66
CA VAL A 51 9.06 -4.37 1.83
C VAL A 51 9.88 -4.93 3.00
N ASN A 52 9.18 -5.40 4.04
CA ASN A 52 9.72 -6.10 5.21
C ASN A 52 8.57 -6.83 5.93
N ASP A 53 8.86 -7.49 7.05
CA ASP A 53 7.91 -8.32 7.81
C ASP A 53 6.60 -7.63 8.19
N LYS A 54 6.59 -6.29 8.31
CA LYS A 54 5.41 -5.52 8.73
C LYS A 54 4.91 -4.54 7.68
N THR A 55 5.58 -4.43 6.52
CA THR A 55 5.31 -3.36 5.56
C THR A 55 4.93 -3.91 4.20
N TYR A 56 3.78 -3.49 3.70
CA TYR A 56 3.25 -3.86 2.39
C TYR A 56 3.00 -2.60 1.57
N MET A 57 3.23 -2.66 0.27
CA MET A 57 2.96 -1.54 -0.62
C MET A 57 2.52 -1.95 -2.01
N HIS A 58 1.85 -1.03 -2.68
CA HIS A 58 1.57 -1.09 -4.11
C HIS A 58 1.82 0.30 -4.72
N VAL A 59 2.31 0.31 -5.95
CA VAL A 59 2.54 1.54 -6.72
C VAL A 59 1.80 1.39 -8.03
N GLY A 60 0.92 2.34 -8.32
CA GLY A 60 0.20 2.42 -9.59
C GLY A 60 0.67 3.65 -10.36
N SER A 61 0.87 3.50 -11.67
CA SER A 61 1.25 4.60 -12.55
C SER A 61 0.41 4.56 -13.82
N THR A 62 -0.10 5.71 -14.21
CA THR A 62 -0.79 5.95 -15.47
C THR A 62 -0.13 7.12 -16.18
N VAL A 63 -0.57 7.43 -17.41
CA VAL A 63 -0.09 8.61 -18.15
C VAL A 63 -0.30 9.91 -17.37
N GLY A 64 -1.38 10.01 -16.59
CA GLY A 64 -1.77 11.25 -15.93
C GLY A 64 -1.54 11.29 -14.42
N TYR A 65 -1.39 10.14 -13.77
CA TYR A 65 -1.38 10.00 -12.31
C TYR A 65 -0.42 8.93 -11.84
N GLU A 66 0.15 9.16 -10.65
CA GLU A 66 0.86 8.17 -9.87
C GLU A 66 0.19 8.00 -8.52
N SER A 67 0.32 6.79 -7.99
CA SER A 67 -0.24 6.40 -6.70
C SER A 67 0.73 5.55 -5.91
N TYR A 68 0.75 5.79 -4.61
CA TYR A 68 1.47 4.98 -3.64
C TYR A 68 0.49 4.60 -2.55
N ASN A 69 0.31 3.30 -2.33
CA ASN A 69 -0.45 2.78 -1.21
C ASN A 69 0.46 1.91 -0.35
N MET A 70 0.54 2.19 0.94
CA MET A 70 1.40 1.48 1.87
C MET A 70 0.71 1.25 3.20
N ILE A 71 0.93 0.05 3.75
CA ILE A 71 0.39 -0.37 5.03
C ILE A 71 1.53 -0.85 5.92
N PHE A 72 1.62 -0.24 7.10
CA PHE A 72 2.49 -0.69 8.19
C PHE A 72 1.63 -1.41 9.22
N LYS A 73 1.86 -2.71 9.39
CA LYS A 73 1.19 -3.51 10.42
C LYS A 73 1.79 -3.19 11.79
N GLY A 74 0.96 -2.65 12.67
CA GLY A 74 1.29 -2.47 14.08
C GLY A 74 0.77 -3.62 14.94
N GLU A 75 1.08 -3.59 16.23
CA GLU A 75 0.55 -4.55 17.18
C GLU A 75 -0.97 -4.38 17.37
N GLN A 76 -1.66 -5.49 17.65
CA GLN A 76 -3.09 -5.51 17.96
C GLN A 76 -3.99 -4.84 16.89
N GLY A 77 -3.59 -4.90 15.61
CA GLY A 77 -4.36 -4.33 14.50
C GLY A 77 -4.25 -2.80 14.35
N LYS A 78 -3.35 -2.15 15.09
CA LYS A 78 -3.07 -0.71 14.94
C LYS A 78 -2.22 -0.44 13.70
N ASN A 79 -2.84 -0.57 12.53
CA ASN A 79 -2.17 -0.36 11.25
C ASN A 79 -2.08 1.13 10.91
N LEU A 80 -0.94 1.56 10.35
CA LEU A 80 -0.83 2.84 9.69
C LEU A 80 -1.02 2.66 8.17
N TYR A 81 -1.81 3.54 7.58
CA TYR A 81 -2.06 3.60 6.14
C TYR A 81 -1.48 4.88 5.59
N VAL A 82 -0.65 4.79 4.55
CA VAL A 82 -0.04 5.92 3.86
C VAL A 82 -0.43 5.84 2.39
N ILE A 83 -1.26 6.78 1.96
CA ILE A 83 -1.83 6.80 0.60
C ILE A 83 -1.51 8.16 -0.03
N PHE A 84 -0.85 8.13 -1.18
CA PHE A 84 -0.61 9.29 -2.01
C PHE A 84 -1.23 9.08 -3.38
N LEU A 85 -1.99 10.06 -3.85
CA LEU A 85 -2.53 10.14 -5.19
C LEU A 85 -2.14 11.50 -5.76
N PHE A 86 -1.42 11.54 -6.87
CA PHE A 86 -0.96 12.81 -7.43
C PHE A 86 -0.81 12.76 -8.96
N PRO A 87 -0.97 13.90 -9.65
CA PRO A 87 -0.74 13.96 -11.08
C PRO A 87 0.72 13.65 -11.43
N ASN A 88 0.96 12.97 -12.55
CA ASN A 88 2.28 12.63 -13.08
C ASN A 88 2.99 13.88 -13.64
N LYS A 89 3.29 14.84 -12.77
CA LYS A 89 4.04 16.06 -13.06
C LYS A 89 5.30 16.06 -12.21
N ASN A 90 6.26 15.22 -12.60
CA ASN A 90 7.68 15.25 -12.23
C ASN A 90 8.00 15.63 -10.77
N ASN A 91 7.93 14.67 -9.82
CA ASN A 91 8.66 14.85 -8.55
C ASN A 91 8.98 13.56 -7.77
N ASN A 92 9.60 12.56 -8.43
CA ASN A 92 10.01 11.30 -7.79
C ASN A 92 10.90 11.49 -6.54
N SER A 93 11.71 12.54 -6.49
CA SER A 93 12.60 12.82 -5.34
C SER A 93 11.83 13.32 -4.11
N PHE A 94 10.81 14.16 -4.29
CA PHE A 94 9.97 14.64 -3.20
C PHE A 94 9.18 13.51 -2.55
N MET A 95 8.65 12.60 -3.36
CA MET A 95 7.87 11.45 -2.88
C MET A 95 8.72 10.45 -2.12
N ASN A 96 9.91 10.12 -2.62
CA ASN A 96 10.86 9.26 -1.90
C ASN A 96 11.26 9.85 -0.53
N ASN A 97 11.37 11.18 -0.43
CA ASN A 97 11.67 11.87 0.82
C ASN A 97 10.49 11.82 1.81
N ILE A 98 9.26 12.11 1.36
CA ILE A 98 8.07 11.97 2.22
C ILE A 98 7.96 10.55 2.73
N PHE A 99 8.12 9.57 1.85
CA PHE A 99 8.07 8.16 2.17
C PHE A 99 9.11 7.79 3.24
N SER A 100 10.37 8.17 3.04
CA SER A 100 11.45 7.93 3.99
C SER A 100 11.17 8.59 5.36
N ASN A 101 10.59 9.79 5.35
CA ASN A 101 10.23 10.52 6.56
C ASN A 101 9.06 9.86 7.32
N CYS A 102 8.03 9.38 6.62
CA CYS A 102 6.94 8.62 7.22
C CYS A 102 7.47 7.34 7.89
N ILE A 103 8.34 6.59 7.20
CA ILE A 103 8.99 5.39 7.77
C ILE A 103 9.83 5.76 9.01
N ALA A 104 10.64 6.80 8.93
CA ALA A 104 11.51 7.24 10.03
C ALA A 104 10.71 7.77 11.24
N PHE A 105 9.55 8.40 11.03
CA PHE A 105 8.65 8.76 12.11
C PHE A 105 8.12 7.51 12.83
N MET A 106 7.74 6.48 12.08
CA MET A 106 7.15 5.26 12.64
C MET A 106 8.14 4.42 13.45
N ARG A 107 9.38 4.28 13.00
CA ARG A 107 10.44 3.59 13.78
C ARG A 107 10.73 4.23 15.14
N ARG A 108 10.26 5.45 15.40
CA ARG A 108 10.43 6.16 16.68
C ARG A 108 9.25 5.97 17.64
N GLN A 109 8.17 5.32 17.19
CA GLN A 109 6.98 5.04 17.99
C GLN A 109 6.95 3.59 18.51
N GLU A 110 7.91 2.75 18.08
CA GLU A 110 8.25 1.44 18.66
C GLU A 110 9.25 1.64 19.83
#